data_AF-A0A817MPW2-F1
#
_entry.id   AF-A0A817MPW2-F1
#
_cell.length_a   1.000
_cell.length_b   1.000
_cell.length_c   1.000
_cell.angle_alpha   90.00
_cell.angle_beta   90.00
_cell.angle_gamma   90.00
#
_symmetry.space_group_name_H-M   'P 1'
#
loop_
_entity.id
_entity.type
_entity.pdbx_description
1 polymer ?
#
loop_
_entity_poly.entity_id
_entity_poly.type
_entity_poly.pdbx_seq_one_letter_code
_entity_poly.pdbx_strand_id
1 'polypeptide(L)'
;MDDDEGESFTDEEIKEESLAFIFAGNVCEEVDQVLPNRITPTNEHLSELVVCAAVINETLRLYPPAPLLVRHYEMTLSVDKRYEIIFLSRHPMGPQLGVKAVAKAIKCAKSTVQYWLNRWKESKDLSDSKRIGRPRSTTKKVDQRISDLASTDNIATTRDIQRVLK
;
A
#
# COMPACT_ATOMS: atom_id res chain seq x y z
N MET A 1 -34.41 -2.18 0.51
CA MET A 1 -34.20 -3.63 0.36
C MET A 1 -34.11 -3.78 -1.13
N ASP A 2 -32.90 -3.58 -1.63
CA ASP A 2 -32.60 -3.66 -3.06
C ASP A 2 -31.60 -4.80 -3.15
N ASP A 3 -32.12 -5.94 -3.59
CA ASP A 3 -31.38 -7.17 -3.75
C ASP A 3 -30.54 -6.98 -5.03
N ASP A 4 -29.27 -6.62 -4.84
CA ASP A 4 -28.25 -6.61 -5.89
C ASP A 4 -27.92 -8.06 -6.22
N GLU A 5 -28.76 -8.68 -7.04
CA GLU A 5 -28.48 -9.96 -7.69
C GLU A 5 -27.31 -9.73 -8.66
N GLY A 6 -26.09 -9.86 -8.12
CA GLY A 6 -24.88 -9.93 -8.93
C GLY A 6 -24.98 -11.14 -9.84
N GLU A 7 -25.36 -10.92 -11.09
CA GLU A 7 -25.31 -11.93 -12.14
C GLU A 7 -23.88 -12.46 -12.24
N SER A 8 -23.71 -13.77 -11.99
CA SER A 8 -22.41 -14.41 -12.12
C SER A 8 -22.10 -14.58 -13.61
N PHE A 9 -20.98 -14.02 -14.06
CA PHE A 9 -20.49 -14.23 -15.42
C PHE A 9 -20.41 -15.70 -15.75
N THR A 10 -20.89 -16.07 -16.94
CA THR A 10 -20.78 -17.43 -17.46
C THR A 10 -19.33 -17.76 -17.79
N ASP A 11 -18.96 -19.06 -17.75
CA ASP A 11 -17.62 -19.51 -18.14
C ASP A 11 -17.22 -19.09 -19.56
N GLU A 12 -18.21 -18.83 -20.42
CA GLU A 12 -18.04 -18.37 -21.79
C GLU A 12 -17.77 -16.85 -21.85
N GLU A 13 -18.50 -16.04 -21.09
CA GLU A 13 -18.22 -14.60 -20.94
C GLU A 13 -16.88 -14.35 -20.27
N ILE A 14 -16.53 -15.12 -19.23
CA ILE A 14 -15.21 -15.03 -18.59
C ILE A 14 -14.11 -15.31 -19.61
N LYS A 15 -14.29 -16.32 -20.47
CA LYS A 15 -13.33 -16.63 -21.54
C LYS A 15 -13.27 -15.54 -22.59
N GLU A 16 -14.40 -15.00 -23.04
CA GLU A 16 -14.43 -13.92 -24.02
C GLU A 16 -13.82 -12.62 -23.49
N GLU A 17 -14.11 -12.22 -22.26
CA GLU A 17 -13.48 -11.04 -21.63
C GLU A 17 -11.99 -11.26 -21.39
N SER A 18 -11.60 -12.47 -20.95
CA SER A 18 -10.18 -12.82 -20.78
C SER A 18 -9.45 -12.82 -22.13
N LEU A 19 -10.07 -13.36 -23.17
CA LEU A 19 -9.54 -13.35 -24.52
C LEU A 19 -9.49 -11.94 -25.08
N ALA A 20 -10.48 -11.09 -24.83
CA ALA A 20 -10.48 -9.69 -25.22
C ALA A 20 -9.37 -8.91 -24.51
N PHE A 21 -9.09 -9.20 -23.23
CA PHE A 21 -7.95 -8.62 -22.51
C PHE A 21 -6.61 -9.10 -23.07
N ILE A 22 -6.51 -10.38 -23.44
CA ILE A 22 -5.30 -10.98 -24.05
C ILE A 22 -5.10 -10.54 -25.51
N PHE A 23 -6.17 -10.34 -26.28
CA PHE A 23 -6.13 -9.89 -27.68
C PHE A 23 -6.02 -8.37 -27.81
N ALA A 24 -6.56 -7.59 -26.85
CA ALA A 24 -6.38 -6.14 -26.81
C ALA A 24 -4.98 -5.76 -26.29
N GLY A 25 -4.35 -6.63 -25.50
CA GLY A 25 -2.93 -6.55 -25.23
C GLY A 25 -2.16 -7.12 -26.41
N ASN A 26 -1.46 -6.29 -27.18
CA ASN A 26 -0.53 -6.69 -28.25
C ASN A 26 0.66 -7.54 -27.74
N VAL A 27 0.52 -8.28 -26.64
CA VAL A 27 1.54 -9.08 -25.96
C VAL A 27 2.08 -10.16 -26.88
N CYS A 28 1.21 -10.89 -27.59
CA CYS A 28 1.66 -11.93 -28.52
C CYS A 28 2.44 -11.33 -29.69
N GLU A 29 1.96 -10.21 -30.26
CA GLU A 29 2.67 -9.50 -31.33
C GLU A 29 4.01 -8.92 -30.84
N GLU A 30 4.04 -8.34 -29.64
CA GLU A 30 5.27 -7.81 -29.03
C GLU A 30 6.28 -8.93 -28.78
N VAL A 31 5.83 -10.07 -28.26
CA VAL A 31 6.70 -11.23 -28.02
C VAL A 31 7.23 -11.78 -29.34
N ASP A 32 6.40 -11.89 -30.38
CA ASP A 32 6.85 -12.36 -31.70
C ASP A 32 7.82 -11.38 -32.38
N GLN A 33 7.69 -10.08 -32.12
CA GLN A 33 8.61 -9.05 -32.62
C GLN A 33 9.96 -9.03 -31.88
N VAL A 34 9.95 -9.07 -30.54
CA VAL A 34 11.15 -8.96 -29.70
C VAL A 34 11.89 -10.29 -29.57
N LEU A 35 11.17 -11.42 -29.60
CA LEU A 35 11.73 -12.77 -29.46
C LEU A 35 11.41 -13.63 -30.70
N PRO A 36 11.90 -13.24 -31.89
CA PRO A 36 11.63 -13.99 -33.11
C PRO A 36 12.19 -15.41 -33.01
N ASN A 37 11.48 -16.39 -33.58
CA ASN A 37 11.86 -17.82 -33.57
C ASN A 37 12.00 -18.43 -32.17
N ARG A 38 11.33 -17.88 -31.15
CA ARG A 38 11.32 -18.41 -29.77
C ARG A 38 12.73 -18.49 -29.16
N ILE A 39 13.57 -17.50 -29.44
CA ILE A 39 14.86 -17.37 -28.78
C ILE A 39 14.68 -17.27 -27.25
N THR A 40 15.65 -17.81 -26.52
CA THR A 40 15.63 -17.75 -25.06
C THR A 40 15.73 -16.28 -24.61
N PRO A 41 14.80 -15.76 -23.78
CA PRO A 41 14.85 -14.39 -23.31
C PRO A 41 16.13 -14.13 -22.51
N THR A 42 16.79 -13.01 -22.78
CA THR A 42 17.91 -12.48 -21.97
C THR A 42 17.47 -11.17 -21.32
N ASN A 43 18.29 -10.61 -20.43
CA ASN A 43 17.91 -9.41 -19.69
C ASN A 43 17.66 -8.20 -20.61
N GLU A 44 18.40 -8.13 -21.71
CA GLU A 44 18.31 -7.07 -22.70
C GLU A 44 16.92 -7.05 -23.35
N HIS A 45 16.41 -8.23 -23.74
CA HIS A 45 15.07 -8.38 -24.33
C HIS A 45 13.94 -7.97 -23.37
N LEU A 46 14.13 -8.12 -22.04
CA LEU A 46 13.12 -7.73 -21.05
C LEU A 46 12.83 -6.23 -21.05
N SER A 47 13.79 -5.39 -21.47
CA SER A 47 13.60 -3.95 -21.57
C SER A 47 12.74 -3.52 -22.76
N GLU A 48 12.63 -4.39 -23.77
CA GLU A 48 11.88 -4.16 -25.01
C GLU A 48 10.45 -4.72 -24.97
N LEU A 49 10.15 -5.60 -24.01
CA LEU A 49 8.82 -6.20 -23.77
C LEU A 49 7.94 -5.31 -22.88
N VAL A 50 7.59 -4.12 -23.37
CA VAL A 50 6.86 -3.07 -22.63
C VAL A 50 5.42 -3.46 -22.32
N VAL A 51 4.70 -4.07 -23.26
CA VAL A 51 3.32 -4.53 -23.11
C VAL A 51 3.27 -5.70 -22.12
N CYS A 52 4.18 -6.67 -22.21
CA CYS A 52 4.33 -7.72 -21.19
C CYS A 52 4.54 -7.13 -19.79
N ALA A 53 5.43 -6.15 -19.65
CA ALA A 53 5.68 -5.48 -18.38
C ALA A 53 4.42 -4.75 -17.87
N ALA A 54 3.67 -4.09 -18.75
CA ALA A 54 2.41 -3.43 -18.41
C ALA A 54 1.37 -4.44 -17.91
N VAL A 55 1.21 -5.59 -18.56
CA VAL A 55 0.29 -6.66 -18.14
C VAL A 55 0.66 -7.21 -16.77
N ILE A 56 1.94 -7.48 -16.52
CA ILE A 56 2.40 -7.94 -15.20
C ILE A 56 2.10 -6.88 -14.14
N ASN A 57 2.40 -5.61 -14.42
CA ASN A 57 2.15 -4.51 -13.48
C ASN A 57 0.66 -4.34 -13.17
N GLU A 58 -0.20 -4.45 -14.18
CA GLU A 58 -1.64 -4.35 -14.02
C GLU A 58 -2.22 -5.55 -13.25
N THR A 59 -1.72 -6.75 -13.53
CA THR A 59 -2.06 -7.95 -12.77
C THR A 59 -1.69 -7.80 -11.31
N LEU A 60 -0.49 -7.28 -11.01
CA LEU A 60 -0.06 -7.00 -9.63
C LEU A 60 -0.80 -5.83 -8.98
N ARG A 61 -1.36 -4.90 -9.77
CA ARG A 61 -2.22 -3.81 -9.28
C ARG A 61 -3.59 -4.34 -8.86
N LEU A 62 -4.20 -5.19 -9.67
CA LEU A 62 -5.51 -5.80 -9.43
C LEU A 62 -5.44 -6.90 -8.36
N TYR A 63 -4.39 -7.72 -8.40
CA TYR A 63 -4.17 -8.86 -7.53
C TYR A 63 -2.81 -8.73 -6.82
N PRO A 64 -2.68 -7.80 -5.85
CA PRO A 64 -1.43 -7.64 -5.12
C PRO A 64 -1.11 -8.95 -4.36
N PRO A 65 0.08 -9.55 -4.54
CA PRO A 65 0.43 -10.85 -3.95
C PRO A 65 0.50 -10.81 -2.42
N ALA A 66 0.63 -9.62 -1.83
CA ALA A 66 0.47 -9.37 -0.41
C ALA A 66 -0.57 -8.25 -0.20
N PRO A 67 -1.89 -8.53 -0.32
CA PRO A 67 -2.93 -7.52 -0.20
C PRO A 67 -2.93 -6.86 1.19
N LEU A 68 -2.47 -7.60 2.19
CA LEU A 68 -2.28 -7.16 3.55
C LEU A 68 -0.80 -7.25 3.94
N LEU A 69 -0.07 -6.15 3.75
CA LEU A 69 1.17 -5.94 4.51
C LEU A 69 0.78 -5.59 5.95
N VAL A 70 0.62 -6.63 6.78
CA VAL A 70 0.40 -6.48 8.22
C VAL A 70 1.69 -5.94 8.81
N ARG A 71 1.73 -4.62 9.04
CA ARG A 71 2.72 -4.07 9.98
C ARG A 71 2.20 -4.40 11.37
N HIS A 72 2.90 -5.29 12.07
CA HIS A 72 2.71 -5.44 13.51
C HIS A 72 3.04 -4.10 14.16
N TYR A 73 2.00 -3.36 14.56
CA TYR A 73 2.15 -2.27 15.51
C TYR A 73 1.90 -2.85 16.89
N GLU A 74 2.92 -3.50 17.46
CA GLU A 74 2.82 -4.14 18.78
C GLU A 74 2.70 -3.16 19.95
N MET A 75 2.41 -1.87 19.72
CA MET A 75 2.40 -0.87 20.78
C MET A 75 1.27 0.15 20.67
N THR A 76 0.07 -0.20 20.18
CA THR A 76 -1.09 0.73 20.28
C THR A 76 -1.62 0.69 21.71
N LEU A 77 -0.91 1.36 22.62
CA LEU A 77 -1.55 1.86 23.84
C LEU A 77 -2.59 2.90 23.42
N SER A 78 -3.75 2.92 24.07
CA SER A 78 -4.68 4.04 23.94
C SER A 78 -3.98 5.34 24.32
N VAL A 79 -4.44 6.46 23.76
CA VAL A 79 -3.90 7.79 24.08
C VAL A 79 -3.89 8.02 25.60
N ASP A 80 -4.93 7.59 26.31
CA ASP A 80 -5.02 7.68 27.78
C ASP A 80 -3.88 6.94 28.50
N LYS A 81 -3.57 5.71 28.09
CA LYS A 81 -2.45 4.95 28.68
C LYS A 81 -1.10 5.60 28.40
N ARG A 82 -0.95 6.30 27.27
CA ARG A 82 0.27 7.07 26.97
C ARG A 82 0.40 8.28 27.90
N TYR A 83 -0.71 8.99 28.13
CA TYR A 83 -0.75 10.07 29.12
C TYR A 83 -0.42 9.56 30.53
N GLU A 84 -0.96 8.40 30.91
CA GLU A 84 -0.68 7.77 32.19
C GLU A 84 0.81 7.44 32.36
N ILE A 85 1.51 6.98 31.29
CA ILE A 85 2.97 6.80 31.30
C ILE A 85 3.68 8.11 31.66
N ILE A 86 3.31 9.21 31.00
CA ILE A 86 3.94 10.53 31.23
C ILE A 86 3.61 11.05 32.62
N PHE A 87 2.35 10.91 33.05
CA PHE A 87 1.87 11.31 34.36
C PHE A 87 2.67 10.63 35.47
N LEU A 88 2.79 9.29 35.41
CA LEU A 88 3.46 8.52 36.45
C LEU A 88 4.97 8.78 36.52
N SER A 89 5.62 9.15 35.41
CA SER A 89 7.10 9.26 35.37
C SER A 89 7.64 10.69 35.39
N ARG A 90 6.97 11.65 34.74
CA ARG A 90 7.55 12.96 34.41
C ARG A 90 6.70 14.17 34.79
N HIS A 91 5.44 13.98 35.16
CA HIS A 91 4.55 15.07 35.51
C HIS A 91 4.83 15.58 36.95
N PRO A 92 4.81 16.90 37.21
CA PRO A 92 5.14 17.47 38.53
C PRO A 92 4.17 17.04 39.64
N MET A 93 2.90 16.78 39.29
CA MET A 93 1.88 16.25 40.21
C MET A 93 1.87 14.72 40.28
N GLY A 94 2.80 14.06 39.59
CA GLY A 94 2.89 12.61 39.51
C GLY A 94 3.89 12.03 40.51
N PRO A 95 3.81 10.71 40.78
CA PRO A 95 4.69 10.01 41.73
C PRO A 95 6.16 9.85 41.27
N GLN A 96 6.54 10.36 40.09
CA GLN A 96 7.90 10.29 39.51
C GLN A 96 8.53 8.89 39.54
N LEU A 97 7.75 7.90 39.14
CA LEU A 97 8.12 6.50 39.16
C LEU A 97 9.15 6.16 38.07
N GLY A 98 10.00 5.18 38.39
CA GLY A 98 10.93 4.58 37.43
C GLY A 98 10.22 3.67 36.41
N VAL A 99 10.86 3.46 35.25
CA VAL A 99 10.32 2.72 34.09
C VAL A 99 9.73 1.35 34.47
N LYS A 100 10.37 0.60 35.37
CA LYS A 100 9.90 -0.73 35.79
C LYS A 100 8.58 -0.66 36.56
N ALA A 101 8.40 0.36 37.41
CA ALA A 101 7.19 0.55 38.20
C ALA A 101 6.02 1.01 37.31
N VAL A 102 6.29 1.93 36.37
CA VAL A 102 5.31 2.38 35.37
C VAL A 102 4.84 1.22 34.49
N ALA A 103 5.77 0.40 33.98
CA ALA A 103 5.45 -0.77 33.17
C ALA A 103 4.54 -1.76 33.91
N LYS A 104 4.80 -1.97 35.21
CA LYS A 104 3.97 -2.83 36.08
C LYS A 104 2.58 -2.23 36.32
N ALA A 105 2.47 -0.91 36.52
CA ALA A 105 1.20 -0.23 36.74
C ALA A 105 0.29 -0.28 35.51
N ILE A 106 0.84 -0.01 34.32
CA ILE A 106 0.08 0.09 33.06
C ILE A 106 -0.09 -1.27 32.37
N LYS A 107 0.58 -2.31 32.89
CA LYS A 107 0.63 -3.67 32.33
C LYS A 107 1.15 -3.68 30.89
N CYS A 108 2.27 -3.00 30.65
CA CYS A 108 2.91 -2.93 29.34
C CYS A 108 4.42 -3.25 29.42
N ALA A 109 5.05 -3.46 28.27
CA ALA A 109 6.50 -3.71 28.22
C ALA A 109 7.31 -2.48 28.64
N LYS A 110 8.50 -2.72 29.20
CA LYS A 110 9.46 -1.64 29.58
C LYS A 110 9.89 -0.81 28.38
N SER A 111 10.06 -1.47 27.22
CA SER A 111 10.38 -0.84 25.94
C SER A 111 9.29 0.15 25.51
N THR A 112 8.01 -0.20 25.68
CA THR A 112 6.89 0.70 25.40
C THR A 112 6.94 1.96 26.25
N VAL A 113 7.23 1.82 27.55
CA VAL A 113 7.39 2.96 28.45
C VAL A 113 8.57 3.84 28.01
N GLN A 114 9.73 3.24 27.71
CA GLN A 114 10.90 3.99 27.24
C GLN A 114 10.64 4.72 25.92
N TYR A 115 9.97 4.07 24.97
CA TYR A 115 9.60 4.65 23.69
C TYR A 115 8.77 5.93 23.87
N TRP A 116 7.69 5.87 24.65
CA TRP A 116 6.82 7.03 24.87
C TRP A 116 7.50 8.13 25.69
N LEU A 117 8.36 7.79 26.65
CA LEU A 117 9.15 8.78 27.37
C LEU A 117 10.17 9.50 26.47
N ASN A 118 10.84 8.78 25.57
CA ASN A 118 11.78 9.38 24.62
C ASN A 118 11.04 10.26 23.62
N ARG A 119 9.94 9.76 23.04
CA ARG A 119 9.10 10.52 22.11
C ARG A 119 8.52 11.79 22.74
N TRP A 120 8.12 11.74 24.01
CA TRP A 120 7.66 12.91 24.76
C TRP A 120 8.75 13.94 25.02
N LYS A 121 10.01 13.51 25.19
CA LYS A 121 11.15 14.45 25.30
C LYS A 121 11.39 15.19 23.99
N GLU A 122 11.26 14.49 22.86
CA GLU A 122 11.53 15.04 21.53
C GLU A 122 10.41 15.95 21.02
N SER A 123 9.16 15.49 21.09
CA SER A 123 8.03 16.13 20.39
C SER A 123 6.95 16.71 21.30
N LYS A 124 6.94 16.32 22.59
CA LYS A 124 5.83 16.59 23.53
C LYS A 124 4.46 16.19 22.98
N ASP A 125 4.43 15.22 22.07
CA ASP A 125 3.22 14.72 21.42
C ASP A 125 3.06 13.22 21.68
N LEU A 126 1.83 12.84 22.04
CA LEU A 126 1.40 11.46 22.29
C LEU A 126 0.38 10.97 21.26
N SER A 127 0.05 11.79 20.27
CA SER A 127 -0.87 11.45 19.19
C SER A 127 -0.31 10.34 18.29
N ASP A 128 -1.20 9.63 17.60
CA ASP A 128 -0.79 8.72 16.54
C ASP A 128 -0.16 9.53 15.41
N SER A 129 1.05 9.13 14.99
CA SER A 129 1.67 9.73 13.82
C SER A 129 0.74 9.54 12.61
N LYS A 130 0.59 10.59 11.78
CA LYS A 130 -0.15 10.48 10.51
C LYS A 130 0.38 9.26 9.75
N ARG A 131 -0.51 8.37 9.32
CA ARG A 131 -0.13 7.13 8.64
C ARG A 131 0.86 7.45 7.51
N ILE A 132 2.09 6.96 7.65
CA ILE A 132 3.12 7.12 6.62
C ILE A 132 2.93 5.99 5.62
N GLY A 133 2.34 6.31 4.48
CA GLY A 133 2.11 5.37 3.38
C GLY A 133 1.30 6.00 2.26
N ARG A 134 1.30 5.36 1.09
CA ARG A 134 0.41 5.73 -0.02
C ARG A 134 -1.05 5.66 0.49
N PRO A 135 -1.88 6.69 0.26
CA PRO A 135 -3.30 6.60 0.52
C PRO A 135 -3.86 5.33 -0.14
N ARG A 136 -4.62 4.53 0.61
CA ARG A 136 -5.20 3.27 0.10
C ARG A 136 -6.41 3.49 -0.81
N SER A 137 -6.84 4.74 -0.96
CA SER A 137 -7.93 5.14 -1.83
C SER A 137 -7.54 6.47 -2.48
N THR A 138 -7.58 6.48 -3.80
CA THR A 138 -7.50 7.68 -4.62
C THR A 138 -8.83 8.44 -4.55
N THR A 139 -8.81 9.73 -4.86
CA THR A 139 -10.05 10.53 -4.93
C THR A 139 -10.59 10.50 -6.35
N LYS A 140 -11.91 10.70 -6.55
CA LYS A 140 -12.53 10.76 -7.88
C LYS A 140 -11.80 11.68 -8.87
N LYS A 141 -11.27 12.81 -8.38
CA LYS A 141 -10.49 13.77 -9.19
C LYS A 141 -9.13 13.21 -9.60
N VAL A 142 -8.51 12.43 -8.72
CA VAL A 142 -7.25 11.72 -9.00
C VAL A 142 -7.50 10.57 -9.98
N ASP A 143 -8.58 9.81 -9.79
CA ASP A 143 -8.97 8.72 -10.69
C ASP A 143 -9.23 9.24 -12.10
N GLN A 144 -9.98 10.35 -12.22
CA GLN A 144 -10.22 11.00 -13.50
C GLN A 144 -8.90 11.40 -14.17
N ARG A 145 -7.98 12.03 -13.44
CA ARG A 145 -6.65 12.38 -13.96
C ARG A 145 -5.82 11.18 -14.42
N ILE A 146 -5.92 10.04 -13.72
CA ILE A 146 -5.23 8.80 -14.11
C ILE A 146 -5.84 8.26 -15.40
N SER A 147 -7.17 8.25 -15.50
CA SER A 147 -7.90 7.85 -16.70
C SER A 147 -7.54 8.73 -17.89
N ASP A 148 -7.56 10.05 -17.71
CA ASP A 148 -7.23 11.01 -18.75
C ASP A 148 -5.78 10.80 -19.22
N LEU A 149 -4.82 10.60 -18.29
CA LEU A 149 -3.42 10.35 -18.62
C LEU A 149 -3.23 9.05 -19.41
N ALA A 150 -3.92 7.97 -19.01
CA ALA A 150 -3.87 6.69 -19.68
C ALA A 150 -4.49 6.72 -21.10
N SER A 151 -5.52 7.56 -21.30
CA SER A 151 -6.11 7.78 -22.62
C SER A 151 -5.27 8.67 -23.54
N THR A 152 -4.37 9.48 -22.97
CA THR A 152 -3.60 10.47 -23.74
C THR A 152 -2.24 9.93 -24.19
N ASP A 153 -1.56 9.12 -23.36
CA ASP A 153 -0.22 8.57 -23.65
C ASP A 153 -0.18 7.04 -23.47
N ASN A 154 0.00 6.29 -24.56
CA ASN A 154 0.13 4.81 -24.56
C ASN A 154 1.42 4.29 -23.85
N ILE A 155 2.28 5.18 -23.34
CA ILE A 155 3.55 4.85 -22.65
C ILE A 155 3.69 5.67 -21.37
N ALA A 156 2.62 5.75 -20.55
CA ALA A 156 2.70 6.43 -19.25
C ALA A 156 3.57 5.60 -18.27
N THR A 157 4.81 6.04 -18.04
CA THR A 157 5.72 5.39 -17.10
C THR A 157 5.30 5.60 -15.64
N THR A 158 5.67 4.70 -14.74
CA THR A 158 5.41 4.80 -13.29
C THR A 158 5.83 6.15 -12.67
N ARG A 159 6.87 6.79 -13.22
CA ARG A 159 7.33 8.12 -12.79
C ARG A 159 6.36 9.25 -13.16
N ASP A 160 5.69 9.14 -14.31
CA ASP A 160 4.74 10.14 -14.81
C ASP A 160 3.45 10.10 -13.98
N ILE A 161 2.98 8.89 -13.66
CA ILE A 161 1.86 8.67 -12.74
C ILE A 161 2.17 9.27 -11.35
N GLN A 162 3.38 9.05 -10.81
CA GLN A 162 3.78 9.62 -9.52
C GLN A 162 3.81 11.16 -9.51
N ARG A 163 4.06 11.80 -10.66
CA ARG A 163 4.08 13.26 -10.78
C ARG A 163 2.67 13.87 -10.75
N VAL A 164 1.66 13.14 -11.24
CA VAL A 164 0.25 13.56 -11.22
C VAL A 164 -0.42 13.36 -9.85
N LEU A 165 0.10 12.44 -9.05
CA LEU A 165 -0.39 12.11 -7.71
C LEU A 165 0.08 13.05 -6.59
N LYS A 166 1.00 13.97 -6.87
CA LYS A 166 1.42 15.06 -5.95
C LYS A 166 0.44 16.23 -6.01
#